data_AF-A0A8T3W304-F1
#
_entry.id   AF-A0A8T3W304-F1
#
_cell.length_a   1.000
_cell.length_b   1.000
_cell.length_c   1.000
_cell.angle_alpha   90.00
_cell.angle_beta   90.00
_cell.angle_gamma   90.00
#
_symmetry.space_group_name_H-M   'P 1'
#
loop_
_entity.id
_entity.type
_entity.pdbx_description
1 polymer ?
#
loop_
_entity_poly.entity_id
_entity_poly.type
_entity_poly.pdbx_seq_one_letter_code
_entity_poly.pdbx_strand_id
1 'polypeptide(L)'
;MVEQVTSSIPIGKKIDDRDNIWANPHTYEDLPEEVKRYLADRRSRTDEKTTLQRLEGKHILSLIVYLNSMSPVTKSDIYNDVARHANMVAKLKALEDMELIQIYCSGRTNTNIVIITQKGREVAERISRIVDIIDGREDLI
;
A
#
# COMPACT_ATOMS: atom_id res chain seq x y z
N MET A 1 30.16 -37.56 -3.68
CA MET A 1 29.09 -37.70 -4.70
C MET A 1 27.95 -36.82 -4.25
N VAL A 2 27.60 -35.79 -5.02
CA VAL A 2 26.55 -34.83 -4.66
C VAL A 2 25.29 -35.26 -5.40
N GLU A 3 24.25 -35.70 -4.68
CA GLU A 3 22.94 -35.97 -5.27
C GLU A 3 22.32 -34.65 -5.73
N GLN A 4 22.07 -34.54 -7.03
CA GLN A 4 21.29 -33.45 -7.58
C GLN A 4 19.80 -33.74 -7.33
N VAL A 5 19.20 -33.03 -6.37
CA VAL A 5 17.75 -33.02 -6.18
C VAL A 5 17.15 -32.08 -7.23
N THR A 6 16.76 -32.65 -8.37
CA THR A 6 16.00 -31.92 -9.39
C THR A 6 14.53 -31.91 -9.01
N SER A 7 14.14 -31.02 -8.09
CA SER A 7 12.71 -30.82 -7.81
C SER A 7 12.07 -30.06 -8.98
N SER A 8 11.39 -30.79 -9.85
CA SER A 8 10.57 -30.22 -10.92
C SER A 8 9.19 -29.97 -10.35
N ILE A 9 8.89 -28.72 -10.00
CA ILE A 9 7.55 -28.32 -9.54
C ILE A 9 6.66 -28.15 -10.78
N PRO A 10 5.61 -28.95 -10.97
CA PRO A 10 4.70 -28.78 -12.09
C PRO A 10 3.88 -27.49 -11.93
N ILE A 11 3.87 -26.68 -12.98
CA ILE A 11 3.12 -25.42 -13.05
C ILE A 11 1.62 -25.75 -13.04
N GLY A 12 0.89 -25.26 -12.03
CA GLY A 12 -0.59 -25.28 -12.03
C GLY A 12 -1.28 -25.93 -10.83
N LYS A 13 -0.57 -26.54 -9.88
CA LYS A 13 -1.18 -26.97 -8.60
C LYS A 13 -0.83 -25.97 -7.50
N LYS A 14 -1.84 -25.52 -6.75
CA LYS A 14 -1.61 -24.81 -5.49
C LYS A 14 -0.96 -25.79 -4.53
N ILE A 15 0.18 -25.40 -3.98
CA ILE A 15 0.83 -26.08 -2.86
C ILE A 15 -0.04 -25.77 -1.64
N ASP A 16 -0.89 -26.71 -1.23
CA ASP A 16 -1.59 -26.66 0.06
C ASP A 16 -0.90 -27.66 1.00
N ASP A 17 0.23 -27.23 1.56
CA ASP A 17 1.07 -28.05 2.46
C ASP A 17 0.59 -28.03 3.91
N ARG A 18 -0.61 -27.49 4.19
CA ARG A 18 -1.13 -27.42 5.57
C ARG A 18 -1.21 -28.78 6.24
N ASP A 19 -1.49 -29.83 5.47
CA ASP A 19 -1.54 -31.22 5.95
C ASP A 19 -0.15 -31.80 6.25
N ASN A 20 0.91 -31.31 5.58
CA ASN A 20 2.30 -31.76 5.80
C ASN A 20 2.99 -31.03 6.97
N ILE A 21 2.62 -29.77 7.25
CA ILE A 21 3.25 -28.96 8.31
C ILE A 21 2.94 -29.53 9.71
N TRP A 22 1.78 -30.16 9.90
CA TRP A 22 1.39 -30.77 11.17
C TRP A 22 2.04 -32.14 11.41
N ALA A 23 2.52 -32.80 10.35
CA ALA A 23 3.08 -34.14 10.41
C ALA A 23 4.58 -34.16 10.78
N ASN A 24 5.32 -33.07 10.57
CA ASN A 24 6.74 -33.00 10.92
C ASN A 24 7.21 -31.55 11.22
N PRO A 25 6.94 -31.02 12.43
CA PRO A 25 7.36 -29.68 12.79
C PRO A 25 8.88 -29.64 13.01
N HIS A 26 9.63 -29.08 12.05
CA HIS A 26 11.02 -28.71 12.28
C HIS A 26 11.08 -27.52 13.24
N THR A 27 11.82 -27.65 14.34
CA THR A 27 12.10 -26.50 15.22
C THR A 27 13.05 -25.54 14.51
N TYR A 28 13.12 -24.27 14.94
CA TYR A 28 13.98 -23.27 14.27
C TYR A 28 15.45 -23.75 14.24
N GLU A 29 15.86 -24.44 15.29
CA GLU A 29 17.17 -25.03 15.51
C GLU A 29 17.50 -26.08 14.45
N ASP A 30 16.50 -26.84 13.98
CA ASP A 30 16.65 -27.90 12.97
C ASP A 30 16.63 -27.39 11.53
N LEU A 31 16.35 -26.10 11.32
CA LEU A 31 16.33 -25.52 9.98
C LEU A 31 17.74 -25.45 9.39
N PRO A 32 17.89 -25.70 8.08
CA PRO A 32 19.15 -25.45 7.39
C PRO A 32 19.64 -24.01 7.59
N GLU A 33 20.95 -23.82 7.69
CA GLU A 33 21.54 -22.50 7.93
C GLU A 33 21.17 -21.47 6.85
N GLU A 34 20.98 -21.90 5.60
CA GLU A 34 20.46 -21.04 4.53
C GLU A 34 19.05 -20.51 4.81
N VAL A 35 18.18 -21.34 5.42
CA VAL A 35 16.81 -20.97 5.78
C VAL A 35 16.83 -20.04 6.99
N LYS A 36 17.66 -20.32 7.99
CA LYS A 36 17.84 -19.43 9.16
C LYS A 36 18.34 -18.05 8.73
N ARG A 37 19.33 -17.99 7.84
CA ARG A 37 19.82 -16.73 7.25
C ARG A 37 18.73 -16.01 6.48
N TYR A 38 17.98 -16.71 5.64
CA TYR A 38 16.84 -16.12 4.92
C TYR A 38 15.78 -15.56 5.89
N LEU A 39 15.44 -16.26 6.97
CA LEU A 39 14.47 -15.79 7.96
C LEU A 39 14.97 -14.58 8.76
N ALA A 40 16.26 -14.56 9.12
CA ALA A 40 16.91 -13.42 9.78
C ALA A 40 16.95 -12.19 8.87
N ASP A 41 17.34 -12.36 7.60
CA ASP A 41 17.34 -11.31 6.58
C ASP A 41 15.93 -10.82 6.23
N ARG A 42 14.94 -11.73 6.24
CA ARG A 42 13.54 -11.35 6.04
C ARG A 42 13.07 -10.44 7.17
N ARG A 43 13.36 -10.77 8.42
CA ARG A 43 13.01 -9.93 9.58
C ARG A 43 13.61 -8.53 9.47
N SER A 44 14.86 -8.39 9.01
CA SER A 44 15.50 -7.07 8.86
C SER A 44 14.96 -6.24 7.68
N ARG A 45 14.41 -6.88 6.63
CA ARG A 45 13.78 -6.19 5.48
C ARG A 45 12.35 -5.70 5.73
N THR A 46 11.73 -6.05 6.85
CA THR A 46 10.25 -5.95 7.00
C THR A 46 9.73 -4.58 7.46
N ASP A 47 10.56 -3.64 7.91
CA ASP A 47 10.03 -2.40 8.52
C ASP A 47 9.88 -1.21 7.56
N GLU A 48 10.56 -1.18 6.41
CA GLU A 48 10.48 -0.03 5.50
C GLU A 48 9.63 -0.33 4.27
N LYS A 49 8.35 0.05 4.32
CA LYS A 49 7.50 0.06 3.13
C LYS A 49 7.99 1.11 2.15
N THR A 50 8.24 0.69 0.90
CA THR A 50 8.55 1.60 -0.20
C THR A 50 7.40 2.58 -0.45
N THR A 51 7.68 3.73 -1.06
CA THR A 51 6.63 4.70 -1.42
C THR A 51 5.53 4.07 -2.27
N LEU A 52 5.89 3.20 -3.21
CA LEU A 52 4.92 2.48 -4.04
C LEU A 52 3.99 1.59 -3.18
N GLN A 53 4.55 0.82 -2.24
CA GLN A 53 3.76 -0.01 -1.31
C GLN A 53 2.83 0.81 -0.41
N ARG A 54 3.19 2.06 -0.09
CA ARG A 54 2.31 2.99 0.64
C ARG A 54 1.16 3.46 -0.26
N LEU A 55 1.45 3.77 -1.53
CA LEU A 55 0.46 4.21 -2.53
C LEU A 55 -0.50 3.09 -2.97
N GLU A 56 -0.06 1.82 -2.96
CA GLU A 56 -0.89 0.63 -3.18
C GLU A 56 -1.95 0.43 -2.09
N GLY A 57 -1.86 1.16 -0.97
CA GLY A 57 -2.86 1.13 0.08
C GLY A 57 -4.26 1.42 -0.46
N LYS A 58 -5.25 0.62 -0.03
CA LYS A 58 -6.65 0.73 -0.50
C LYS A 58 -7.14 2.18 -0.47
N HIS A 59 -7.59 2.72 -1.61
CA HIS A 59 -8.10 4.08 -1.81
C HIS A 59 -7.09 5.24 -1.69
N ILE A 60 -5.78 5.00 -1.50
CA ILE A 60 -4.79 6.09 -1.38
C ILE A 60 -4.75 6.94 -2.66
N LEU A 61 -4.64 6.30 -3.83
CA LEU A 61 -4.65 7.00 -5.11
C LEU A 61 -5.97 7.74 -5.35
N SER A 62 -7.10 7.10 -5.04
CA SER A 62 -8.43 7.70 -5.16
C SER A 62 -8.59 8.93 -4.26
N LEU A 63 -8.04 8.92 -3.05
CA LEU A 63 -8.03 10.07 -2.15
C LEU A 63 -7.25 11.24 -2.74
N ILE A 64 -6.06 10.98 -3.30
CA ILE A 64 -5.23 12.03 -3.90
C ILE A 64 -5.96 12.69 -5.09
N VAL A 65 -6.57 11.89 -5.97
CA VAL A 65 -7.33 12.39 -7.12
C VAL A 65 -8.57 13.18 -6.66
N TYR A 66 -9.34 12.65 -5.70
CA TYR A 66 -10.50 13.35 -5.13
C TYR A 66 -10.12 14.70 -4.51
N LEU A 67 -9.06 14.73 -3.71
CA LEU A 67 -8.59 15.96 -3.06
C LEU A 67 -8.09 16.99 -4.07
N ASN A 68 -7.57 16.58 -5.23
CA ASN A 68 -7.15 17.54 -6.26
C ASN A 68 -8.34 18.37 -6.77
N SER A 69 -9.50 17.71 -6.95
CA SER A 69 -10.72 18.33 -7.46
C SER A 69 -11.54 19.05 -6.38
N MET A 70 -11.55 18.53 -5.15
CA MET A 70 -12.50 18.97 -4.12
C MET A 70 -11.87 19.81 -2.99
N SER A 71 -10.54 19.82 -2.84
CA SER A 71 -9.87 20.52 -1.75
C SER A 71 -10.15 22.04 -1.77
N PRO A 72 -10.42 22.68 -0.61
CA PRO A 72 -10.39 22.12 0.75
C PRO A 72 -11.65 21.32 1.12
N VAL A 73 -11.50 20.24 1.89
CA VAL A 73 -12.62 19.40 2.35
C VAL A 73 -12.51 19.07 3.83
N THR A 74 -13.62 18.70 4.46
CA THR A 74 -13.59 18.14 5.82
C THR A 74 -13.31 16.64 5.80
N LYS A 75 -12.89 16.07 6.93
CA LYS A 75 -12.84 14.60 7.08
C LYS A 75 -14.19 13.95 6.76
N SER A 76 -15.30 14.58 7.13
CA SER A 76 -16.65 14.07 6.89
C SER A 76 -16.97 13.96 5.39
N ASP A 77 -16.57 14.93 4.59
CA ASP A 77 -16.76 14.90 3.12
C ASP A 77 -16.01 13.71 2.51
N ILE A 78 -14.75 13.50 2.94
CA ILE A 78 -13.94 12.35 2.50
C ILE A 78 -14.61 11.01 2.85
N TYR A 79 -15.20 10.89 4.05
CA TYR A 79 -15.91 9.67 4.44
C TYR A 79 -17.15 9.41 3.57
N ASN A 80 -17.85 10.47 3.15
CA ASN A 80 -19.04 10.36 2.32
C ASN A 80 -18.72 10.03 0.85
N ASP A 81 -17.69 10.67 0.29
CA ASP A 81 -17.45 10.66 -1.15
C ASP A 81 -16.43 9.61 -1.61
N VAL A 82 -15.48 9.23 -0.73
CA VAL A 82 -14.40 8.30 -1.10
C VAL A 82 -14.60 6.92 -0.47
N ALA A 83 -14.68 6.86 0.86
CA ALA A 83 -14.92 5.59 1.56
C ALA A 83 -15.23 5.76 3.06
N ARG A 84 -16.23 5.02 3.55
CA ARG A 84 -16.61 4.93 4.98
C ARG A 84 -15.80 3.88 5.76
N HIS A 85 -14.47 3.85 5.62
CA HIS A 85 -13.64 2.81 6.22
C HIS A 85 -12.90 3.27 7.49
N ALA A 86 -12.87 2.39 8.51
CA ALA A 86 -12.27 2.66 9.83
C ALA A 86 -10.79 3.05 9.79
N ASN A 87 -10.06 2.71 8.72
CA ASN A 87 -8.63 3.00 8.59
C ASN A 87 -8.33 4.33 7.84
N MET A 88 -9.32 5.23 7.68
CA MET A 88 -9.12 6.49 6.96
C MET A 88 -8.14 7.43 7.67
N VAL A 89 -8.14 7.44 9.00
CA VAL A 89 -7.23 8.29 9.78
C VAL A 89 -5.76 7.96 9.48
N ALA A 90 -5.39 6.68 9.44
CA ALA A 90 -4.02 6.27 9.13
C ALA A 90 -3.62 6.60 7.68
N LYS A 91 -4.58 6.55 6.74
CA LYS A 91 -4.33 6.92 5.34
C LYS A 91 -4.07 8.41 5.18
N LEU A 92 -4.90 9.25 5.81
CA LEU A 92 -4.68 10.68 5.83
C LEU A 92 -3.35 11.02 6.51
N LYS A 93 -3.00 10.31 7.59
CA LYS A 93 -1.71 10.48 8.23
C LYS A 93 -0.55 10.12 7.31
N ALA A 94 -0.63 8.99 6.61
CA ALA A 94 0.40 8.60 5.64
C ALA A 94 0.54 9.61 4.49
N LEU A 95 -0.56 10.19 4.01
CA LEU A 95 -0.55 11.23 2.98
C LEU A 95 0.08 12.54 3.49
N GLU A 96 -0.19 12.90 4.75
CA GLU A 96 0.42 14.04 5.42
C GLU A 96 1.92 13.84 5.63
N ASP A 97 2.34 12.64 6.07
CA ASP A 97 3.74 12.28 6.26
C ASP A 97 4.52 12.26 4.93
N MET A 98 3.84 12.03 3.81
CA MET A 98 4.39 12.17 2.46
C MET A 98 4.32 13.61 1.92
N GLU A 99 3.79 14.55 2.72
CA GLU A 99 3.58 15.97 2.38
C GLU A 99 2.67 16.19 1.16
N LEU A 100 1.79 15.23 0.86
CA LEU A 100 0.83 15.34 -0.23
C LEU A 100 -0.41 16.14 0.20
N ILE A 101 -0.67 16.19 1.50
CA ILE A 101 -1.79 16.94 2.10
C ILE A 101 -1.32 17.65 3.38
N GLN A 102 -2.13 18.60 3.83
CA GLN A 102 -2.04 19.25 5.13
C GLN A 102 -3.38 19.11 5.86
N ILE A 103 -3.33 18.88 7.17
CA ILE A 103 -4.53 18.76 8.00
C ILE A 103 -4.54 19.88 9.05
N TYR A 104 -5.57 20.71 9.01
CA TYR A 104 -5.79 21.78 9.98
C TYR A 104 -6.92 21.41 10.93
N CYS A 105 -6.72 21.62 12.23
CA CYS A 105 -7.78 21.49 13.23
C CYS A 105 -8.27 22.88 13.62
N SER A 106 -9.55 23.16 13.35
CA SER A 106 -10.18 24.38 13.89
C SER A 106 -10.58 24.13 15.34
N GLY A 107 -9.96 24.86 16.28
CA GLY A 107 -10.33 24.81 17.70
C GLY A 107 -11.76 25.26 17.99
N ARG A 108 -12.45 25.89 17.01
CA ARG A 108 -13.82 26.39 17.17
C ARG A 108 -14.89 25.34 16.89
N THR A 109 -14.63 24.38 16.00
CA THR A 109 -15.67 23.43 15.53
C THR A 109 -15.27 21.96 15.65
N ASN A 110 -14.10 21.65 16.23
CA ASN A 110 -13.52 20.31 16.26
C ASN A 110 -13.47 19.63 14.86
N THR A 111 -13.47 20.45 13.81
CA THR A 111 -13.48 20.01 12.42
C THR A 111 -12.05 19.97 11.92
N ASN A 112 -11.71 18.87 11.25
CA ASN A 112 -10.45 18.72 10.55
C ASN A 112 -10.66 19.11 9.09
N ILE A 113 -9.94 20.12 8.63
CA ILE A 113 -9.90 20.55 7.24
C ILE A 113 -8.66 19.93 6.60
N VAL A 114 -8.87 19.22 5.50
CA VAL A 114 -7.82 18.58 4.70
C VAL A 114 -7.62 19.39 3.43
N ILE A 115 -6.38 19.76 3.17
CA ILE A 115 -5.99 20.56 2.00
C ILE A 115 -4.89 19.81 1.24
N ILE A 116 -5.02 19.70 -0.08
CA ILE A 116 -3.96 19.14 -0.93
C ILE A 116 -2.81 20.15 -1.08
N THR A 117 -1.57 19.67 -0.98
CA THR A 117 -0.38 20.52 -1.19
C THR A 117 -0.08 20.66 -2.68
N GLN A 118 0.83 21.57 -3.05
CA GLN A 118 1.32 21.67 -4.43
C GLN A 118 1.93 20.35 -4.92
N LYS A 119 2.74 19.70 -4.07
CA LYS A 119 3.29 18.36 -4.32
C LYS A 119 2.19 17.33 -4.55
N GLY A 120 1.14 17.36 -3.73
CA GLY A 120 -0.04 16.51 -3.88
C GLY A 120 -0.76 16.69 -5.22
N ARG A 121 -0.94 17.95 -5.67
CA ARG A 121 -1.56 18.26 -6.97
C ARG A 121 -0.73 17.71 -8.12
N GLU A 122 0.57 17.92 -8.09
CA GLU A 122 1.51 17.42 -9.10
C GLU A 122 1.48 15.89 -9.22
N VAL A 123 1.31 15.19 -8.08
CA VAL A 123 1.15 13.74 -8.05
C VAL A 123 -0.22 13.34 -8.59
N ALA A 124 -1.30 14.03 -8.21
CA ALA A 124 -2.65 13.76 -8.69
C ALA A 124 -2.75 13.89 -10.22
N GLU A 125 -2.16 14.94 -10.80
CA GLU A 125 -2.13 15.14 -12.25
C GLU A 125 -1.41 14.01 -12.97
N ARG A 126 -0.28 13.52 -12.44
CA ARG A 126 0.43 12.37 -13.00
C ARG A 126 -0.40 11.09 -12.91
N ILE A 127 -1.08 10.86 -11.79
CA ILE A 127 -1.99 9.73 -11.63
C ILE A 127 -3.11 9.80 -12.67
N SER A 128 -3.73 10.96 -12.85
CA SER A 128 -4.79 11.15 -13.84
C SER A 128 -4.28 10.86 -15.26
N ARG A 129 -3.09 11.34 -15.63
CA ARG A 129 -2.49 11.02 -16.94
C ARG A 129 -2.27 9.52 -17.14
N ILE A 130 -1.80 8.82 -16.10
CA ILE A 130 -1.65 7.36 -16.16
C ILE A 130 -3.02 6.70 -16.40
N VAL A 131 -4.08 7.18 -15.73
CA VAL A 131 -5.45 6.68 -15.94
C VAL A 131 -5.94 7.00 -17.36
N ASP A 132 -5.68 8.19 -17.89
CA ASP A 132 -6.09 8.57 -19.24
C ASP A 132 -5.40 7.70 -20.31
N ILE A 133 -4.12 7.37 -20.12
CA ILE A 133 -3.39 6.42 -20.98
C ILE A 133 -4.04 5.03 -20.92
N ILE A 134 -4.37 4.55 -19.71
CA ILE A 134 -5.03 3.25 -19.53
C ILE A 134 -6.41 3.22 -20.18
N ASP A 135 -7.16 4.33 -20.07
CA ASP A 135 -8.51 4.48 -20.62
C ASP A 135 -8.50 4.78 -22.13
N GLY A 136 -7.34 5.01 -22.74
CA GLY A 136 -7.18 5.32 -24.17
C GLY A 136 -7.73 6.70 -24.56
N ARG A 137 -7.68 7.70 -23.66
CA ARG A 137 -8.19 9.06 -23.89
C ARG A 137 -7.13 10.04 -24.42
N GLU A 138 -6.12 9.58 -25.14
CA GLU A 138 -4.96 10.40 -25.54
C GLU A 138 -5.24 11.51 -26.57
N ASP A 139 -6.48 11.70 -27.06
CA ASP A 139 -6.80 12.57 -28.21
C ASP A 139 -7.48 13.92 -27.88
N LEU A 140 -7.28 14.54 -26.71
CA LEU A 140 -7.94 15.81 -26.35
C LEU A 140 -6.99 16.92 -25.86
N ILE A 141 -5.83 17.09 -26.50
CA ILE A 141 -5.03 18.32 -26.41
C ILE A 141 -4.59 18.78 -27.80
#